data_AF-A0A151UAU6-F1
#
_entry.id   AF-A0A151UAU6-F1
#
_cell.length_a   1.000
_cell.length_b   1.000
_cell.length_c   1.000
_cell.angle_alpha   90.00
_cell.angle_beta   90.00
_cell.angle_gamma   90.00
#
_symmetry.space_group_name_H-M   'P 1'
#
loop_
_entity.id
_entity.type
_entity.pdbx_description
1 polymer ?
#
loop_
_entity_poly.entity_id
_entity_poly.type
_entity_poly.pdbx_seq_one_letter_code
_entity_poly.pdbx_strand_id
1 'polypeptide(L)' 'GPERVRVFLWRVAHESLLTNACRAKLGMTYDSTCYTCKQGMETSLHVLRDCLFAQEVWNKSYRGATTMQVPRENLEVWL' A
#
# COMPACT_ATOMS: atom_id res chain seq x y z
N GLY A 1 20.21 4.39 1.02
CA GLY A 1 20.75 3.43 1.98
C GLY A 1 19.63 2.75 2.77
N PRO A 2 19.96 1.68 3.53
CA PRO A 2 19.00 0.86 4.28
C PRO A 2 18.08 1.64 5.24
N GLU A 3 18.59 2.73 5.82
CA GLU A 3 17.84 3.58 6.73
C GLU A 3 16.60 4.22 6.08
N ARG A 4 16.71 4.63 4.80
CA ARG A 4 15.56 5.17 4.06
C ARG A 4 14.44 4.15 3.91
N VAL A 5 14.79 2.87 3.74
CA VAL A 5 13.82 1.78 3.65
C VAL A 5 13.16 1.55 5.01
N ARG A 6 13.93 1.57 6.10
CA ARG A 6 13.38 1.45 7.46
C ARG A 6 12.39 2.57 7.79
N VAL A 7 12.75 3.83 7.53
CA VAL A 7 11.86 4.98 7.77
C VAL A 7 10.62 4.89 6.90
N PHE A 8 10.76 4.46 5.64
CA PHE A 8 9.62 4.25 4.76
C PHE A 8 8.67 3.17 5.31
N LEU A 9 9.19 2.01 5.71
CA LEU A 9 8.39 0.93 6.29
C LEU A 9 7.69 1.37 7.58
N TRP A 10 8.37 2.13 8.44
CA TRP A 10 7.77 2.71 9.63
C TRP A 10 6.57 3.60 9.27
N ARG A 11 6.70 4.46 8.26
CA ARG A 11 5.58 5.30 7.79
C ARG A 11 4.41 4.49 7.27
N VAL A 12 4.68 3.39 6.57
CA VAL A 12 3.66 2.45 6.06
C VAL A 12 2.92 1.79 7.22
N ALA A 13 3.65 1.25 8.20
CA ALA A 13 3.07 0.58 9.37
C ALA A 13 2.18 1.52 10.21
N HIS A 14 2.53 2.80 10.30
CA HIS A 14 1.78 3.79 11.07
C HIS A 14 0.71 4.56 10.26
N GLU A 15 0.38 4.13 9.03
CA GLU A 15 -0.55 4.82 8.12
C GLU A 15 -0.25 6.34 8.01
N SER A 16 1.04 6.68 8.04
CA SER A 16 1.51 8.06 8.05
C SER A 16 1.79 8.59 6.63
N LEU A 17 1.38 7.85 5.60
CA LEU A 17 1.38 8.31 4.23
C LEU A 17 0.10 9.11 3.97
N LEU A 18 0.20 10.16 3.15
CA LEU A 18 -0.94 11.03 2.83
C LEU A 18 -1.87 10.39 1.78
N THR A 19 -2.35 9.19 2.08
CA THR A 19 -3.33 8.47 1.26
C THR A 19 -4.72 9.07 1.42
N ASN A 20 -5.66 8.76 0.51
CA ASN A 20 -7.03 9.27 0.64
C ASN A 20 -7.73 8.78 1.93
N ALA A 21 -7.38 7.60 2.47
CA ALA A 21 -7.85 7.18 3.78
C ALA A 21 -7.37 8.13 4.90
N CYS A 22 -6.10 8.51 4.88
CA CYS A 22 -5.55 9.46 5.84
C CYS A 22 -6.17 10.86 5.67
N ARG A 23 -6.31 11.32 4.43
CA ARG A 23 -6.98 12.60 4.11
C ARG A 23 -8.44 12.62 4.59
N ALA A 24 -9.17 11.51 4.45
CA ALA A 24 -10.54 11.40 4.92
C ALA A 24 -10.62 11.44 6.46
N LYS A 25 -9.71 10.74 7.15
CA LYS A 25 -9.58 10.82 8.62
C LYS A 25 -9.28 12.25 9.11
N LEU A 26 -8.53 13.01 8.34
CA LEU A 26 -8.20 14.42 8.63
C LEU A 26 -9.27 15.42 8.16
N GLY A 27 -10.39 14.96 7.59
CA GLY A 27 -11.46 15.83 7.07
C GLY A 27 -11.07 16.64 5.83
N MET A 28 -10.00 16.26 5.12
CA MET A 28 -9.52 16.95 3.90
C MET A 28 -10.19 16.45 2.62
N THR A 29 -10.91 15.32 2.68
CA THR A 29 -11.70 14.75 1.59
C THR A 29 -12.83 13.91 2.18
N TYR A 30 -13.92 13.76 1.43
CA TYR A 30 -15.00 12.82 1.77
C TYR A 30 -14.84 11.48 1.06
N ASP A 31 -14.06 11.45 -0.02
CA ASP A 31 -13.79 10.25 -0.78
C ASP A 31 -12.43 9.67 -0.40
N SER A 32 -12.46 8.44 0.12
CA SER A 32 -11.28 7.67 0.52
C SER A 32 -10.86 6.65 -0.54
N THR A 33 -11.54 6.61 -1.69
CA THR A 33 -11.33 5.61 -2.73
C THR A 33 -9.96 5.77 -3.39
N CYS A 34 -9.34 4.65 -3.78
CA CYS A 34 -8.10 4.69 -4.54
C CYS A 34 -8.32 5.30 -5.93
N TYR A 35 -7.55 6.34 -6.25
CA TYR A 35 -7.69 7.00 -7.56
C TYR A 35 -7.23 6.12 -8.71
N THR A 36 -6.27 5.22 -8.47
CA THR A 36 -5.62 4.44 -9.52
C THR A 36 -6.47 3.24 -9.95
N CYS A 37 -6.87 2.38 -9.01
CA CYS A 37 -7.67 1.19 -9.34
C CYS A 37 -9.19 1.46 -9.27
N LYS A 38 -9.61 2.60 -8.72
CA LYS A 38 -11.03 2.94 -8.47
C LYS A 38 -11.77 1.92 -7.61
N GLN A 39 -11.03 1.14 -6.81
CA GLN A 39 -11.57 0.06 -6.00
C GLN A 39 -11.03 0.15 -4.57
N GLY A 40 -11.92 0.03 -3.58
CA GLY A 40 -11.56 0.02 -2.18
C GLY A 40 -10.98 1.34 -1.65
N MET A 41 -10.72 1.36 -0.35
CA MET A 41 -10.14 2.50 0.36
C MET A 41 -8.63 2.57 0.10
N GLU A 42 -8.13 3.76 -0.21
CA GLU A 42 -6.72 4.04 -0.43
C GLU A 42 -5.97 4.08 0.91
N THR A 43 -5.56 2.93 1.42
CA THR A 43 -4.65 2.80 2.57
C THR A 43 -3.20 2.65 2.10
N SER A 44 -2.25 2.75 3.03
CA SER A 44 -0.83 2.57 2.72
C SER A 44 -0.55 1.17 2.13
N LEU A 45 -1.17 0.14 2.70
CA LEU A 45 -1.09 -1.22 2.18
C LEU A 45 -1.80 -1.39 0.85
N HIS A 46 -2.95 -0.75 0.67
CA HIS A 46 -3.64 -0.81 -0.61
C HIS A 46 -2.75 -0.31 -1.74
N VAL A 47 -2.21 0.91 -1.62
CA VAL A 47 -1.41 1.52 -2.70
C VAL A 47 -0.12 0.75 -2.98
N LEU A 48 0.48 0.11 -1.97
CA LEU A 48 1.77 -0.58 -2.12
C LEU A 48 1.63 -2.06 -2.48
N ARG A 49 0.49 -2.69 -2.18
CA ARG A 49 0.35 -4.16 -2.17
C ARG A 49 -0.96 -4.62 -2.80
N ASP A 50 -2.09 -4.17 -2.28
CA ASP A 50 -3.40 -4.76 -2.61
C ASP A 50 -4.01 -4.17 -3.89
N CYS A 51 -3.59 -2.98 -4.28
CA CYS A 51 -4.03 -2.29 -5.49
C CYS A 51 -3.64 -3.10 -6.74
N LEU A 52 -4.59 -3.29 -7.67
CA LEU A 52 -4.35 -3.99 -8.93
C LEU A 52 -3.15 -3.43 -9.69
N PHE A 53 -3.01 -2.10 -9.72
CA PHE A 53 -1.86 -1.44 -10.34
C PHE A 53 -0.55 -1.78 -9.62
N ALA A 54 -0.54 -1.83 -8.28
CA ALA A 54 0.64 -2.20 -7.52
C ALA A 54 1.05 -3.66 -7.81
N GLN A 55 0.06 -4.57 -7.85
CA GLN A 55 0.30 -5.98 -8.21
C GLN A 55 0.92 -6.11 -9.61
N GLU A 56 0.46 -5.34 -10.59
CA GLU A 56 1.05 -5.33 -11.93
C GLU A 56 2.51 -4.87 -11.92
N VAL A 57 2.84 -3.82 -11.16
CA VAL A 57 4.22 -3.32 -11.01
C VAL A 57 5.11 -4.39 -10.38
N TRP A 58 4.63 -5.07 -9.35
CA TRP A 58 5.34 -6.17 -8.71
C TRP A 58 5.58 -7.32 -9.70
N ASN A 59 4.53 -7.77 -10.39
CA ASN A 59 4.63 -8.86 -11.36
C ASN A 59 5.63 -8.56 -12.49
N LYS A 60 5.73 -7.31 -12.96
CA LYS A 60 6.74 -6.90 -13.95
C LYS A 60 8.16 -6.88 -13.39
N SER A 61 8.30 -6.69 -12.09
CA SER A 61 9.59 -6.64 -11.39
C SER A 61 10.14 -8.04 -11.10
N TYR A 62 9.27 -9.05 -10.93
CA TYR A 62 9.66 -10.46 -10.78
C TYR A 62 9.98 -11.10 -12.14
N ARG A 63 11.26 -11.19 -12.50
CA ARG A 63 11.73 -11.76 -13.78
C ARG A 63 11.78 -13.31 -13.85
N GLY A 64 11.13 -14.08 -12.98
CA GLY A 64 11.28 -15.55 -13.09
C GLY A 64 10.65 -16.52 -12.10
N ALA A 65 9.68 -16.16 -11.25
CA ALA A 65 8.96 -17.18 -10.47
C ALA A 65 7.56 -16.68 -10.11
N THR A 66 6.59 -17.58 -10.25
CA THR A 66 5.21 -17.64 -9.74
C THR A 66 4.60 -16.32 -9.30
N THR A 67 3.48 -15.91 -9.94
CA THR A 67 2.58 -14.83 -9.48
C THR A 67 2.63 -14.70 -7.96
N MET A 68 3.11 -13.55 -7.48
CA MET A 68 3.14 -13.28 -6.05
C MET A 68 1.70 -13.25 -5.57
N GLN A 69 1.22 -14.38 -5.05
CA GLN A 69 0.02 -14.43 -4.23
C GLN A 69 0.39 -13.69 -2.96
N VAL A 70 0.24 -12.37 -3.00
CA VAL A 70 0.56 -11.56 -1.84
C VAL A 70 -0.38 -12.01 -0.71
N PRO A 71 0.16 -12.56 0.39
CA PRO A 71 -0.70 -12.99 1.47
C PRO A 71 -1.49 -11.79 1.97
N ARG A 72 -2.82 -11.93 2.09
CA ARG A 72 -3.69 -10.94 2.73
C ARG A 72 -3.44 -10.79 4.24
N GLU A 73 -2.44 -11.51 4.74
CA GLU A 73 -2.05 -11.51 6.14
C GLU A 73 -1.74 -10.08 6.59
N ASN A 74 -2.17 -9.79 7.82
CA ASN A 74 -2.01 -8.49 8.44
C ASN A 74 -0.51 -8.21 8.59
N LEU A 75 -0.04 -7.03 8.20
CA LEU A 75 1.37 -6.68 8.41
C LEU A 75 1.77 -6.70 9.89
N GLU A 76 0.78 -6.61 10.80
CA GLU A 76 0.99 -6.76 12.25
C GLU A 76 1.48 -8.15 12.66
N VAL A 77 1.38 -9.17 11.80
CA VAL A 77 1.98 -10.49 12.07
C VAL A 77 3.51 -10.44 11.94
N TRP A 78 4.04 -9.47 11.18
CA TRP A 78 5.45 -9.35 10.85
C TRP A 78 6.14 -8.13 11.48
N LEU A 79 5.40 -7.34 12.26
CA LEU A 79 5.91 -6.24 13.10
C LEU A 79 6.03 -6.71 14.54
#